data_AF-A0A1T8V8E3-F1
#
_entry.id   AF-A0A1T8V8E3-F1
#
_cell.length_a   1.000
_cell.length_b   1.000
_cell.length_c   1.000
_cell.angle_alpha   90.00
_cell.angle_beta   90.00
_cell.angle_gamma   90.00
#
_symmetry.space_group_name_H-M   'P 1'
#
loop_
_entity.id
_entity.type
_entity.pdbx_description
1 polymer ?
#
loop_
_entity_poly.entity_id
_entity_poly.type
_entity_poly.pdbx_seq_one_letter_code
_entity_poly.pdbx_strand_id
1 'polypeptide(L)'
;MSLNIPEGYEIEYLIRKPDGTLVLNAKDRPACWSDRSECEQAIKHLAEHAQALGITDYLATVEARLCSPVFALDTPLAGFIAELETWRKSQGGQS
;
A
#
# COMPACT_ATOMS: atom_id res chain seq x y z
N MET A 1 -4.69 -4.49 -17.92
CA MET A 1 -4.12 -3.12 -17.86
C MET A 1 -2.78 -3.23 -17.17
N SER A 2 -1.68 -2.92 -17.85
CA SER A 2 -0.36 -2.80 -17.23
C SER A 2 -0.23 -1.39 -16.66
N LEU A 3 -0.06 -1.27 -15.35
CA LEU A 3 0.35 -0.01 -14.71
C LEU A 3 1.81 0.25 -15.10
N ASN A 4 2.09 1.44 -15.64
CA ASN A 4 3.46 1.85 -15.91
C ASN A 4 4.09 2.31 -14.59
N ILE A 5 4.88 1.45 -13.97
CA ILE A 5 5.53 1.70 -12.67
C ILE A 5 6.87 2.40 -12.96
N PRO A 6 7.13 3.59 -12.40
CA PRO A 6 8.43 4.24 -12.54
C PRO A 6 9.57 3.34 -12.04
N GLU A 7 10.73 3.46 -12.67
CA GLU A 7 11.91 2.65 -12.31
C GLU A 7 12.26 2.82 -10.82
N GLY A 8 12.50 1.70 -10.14
CA GLY A 8 12.81 1.64 -8.72
C GLY A 8 11.61 1.72 -7.77
N TYR A 9 10.40 2.03 -8.27
CA TYR A 9 9.19 1.97 -7.44
C TYR A 9 8.61 0.57 -7.45
N GLU A 10 7.97 0.21 -6.33
CA GLU A 10 7.29 -1.07 -6.17
C GLU A 10 5.80 -0.84 -5.91
N ILE A 11 4.95 -1.77 -6.34
CA ILE A 11 3.54 -1.77 -5.96
C ILE A 11 3.35 -2.75 -4.82
N GLU A 12 2.62 -2.31 -3.79
CA GLU A 12 2.05 -3.20 -2.79
C GLU A 12 0.54 -3.13 -2.85
N TYR A 13 -0.08 -4.30 -2.73
CA TYR A 13 -1.51 -4.48 -2.66
C TYR A 13 -1.94 -4.59 -1.21
N LEU A 14 -3.09 -4.02 -0.87
CA LEU A 14 -3.70 -4.05 0.46
C LEU A 14 -5.17 -4.38 0.33
N ILE A 15 -5.78 -4.81 1.44
CA ILE A 15 -7.21 -5.06 1.52
C ILE A 15 -7.85 -3.96 2.34
N ARG A 16 -8.82 -3.24 1.76
CA ARG A 16 -9.70 -2.34 2.49
C ARG A 16 -10.98 -3.06 2.86
N LYS A 17 -11.31 -3.06 4.14
CA LYS A 17 -12.55 -3.61 4.68
C LYS A 17 -13.74 -2.70 4.35
N PRO A 18 -14.98 -3.20 4.43
CA PRO A 18 -16.18 -2.39 4.20
C PRO A 18 -16.31 -1.17 5.13
N ASP A 19 -15.71 -1.22 6.31
CA ASP A 19 -15.68 -0.11 7.27
C ASP A 19 -14.68 1.01 6.91
N GLY A 20 -13.98 0.89 5.76
CA GLY A 20 -12.99 1.85 5.27
C GLY A 20 -11.59 1.67 5.86
N THR A 21 -11.41 0.78 6.84
CA THR A 21 -10.10 0.51 7.45
C THR A 21 -9.36 -0.61 6.72
N LEU A 22 -8.03 -0.65 6.88
CA LEU A 22 -7.20 -1.68 6.26
C LEU A 22 -7.18 -2.96 7.09
N VAL A 23 -7.05 -4.10 6.42
CA VAL A 23 -6.71 -5.36 7.09
C VAL A 23 -5.32 -5.23 7.69
N LEU A 24 -5.18 -5.64 8.96
CA LEU A 24 -3.92 -5.58 9.69
C LEU A 24 -3.26 -6.95 9.78
N ASN A 25 -1.93 -6.96 9.83
CA ASN A 25 -1.13 -8.13 10.15
C ASN A 25 -1.01 -8.31 11.67
N ALA A 26 -0.31 -9.37 12.10
CA ALA A 26 -0.12 -9.70 13.52
C ALA A 26 0.66 -8.65 14.35
N LYS A 27 1.19 -7.59 13.72
CA LYS A 27 1.90 -6.48 14.38
C LYS A 27 1.10 -5.18 14.34
N ASP A 28 -0.21 -5.25 14.12
CA ASP A 28 -1.12 -4.09 14.01
C ASP A 28 -0.73 -3.09 12.92
N ARG A 29 -0.09 -3.57 11.85
CA ARG A 29 0.23 -2.76 10.66
C ARG A 29 -0.59 -3.23 9.47
N PRO A 30 -0.88 -2.37 8.48
CA PRO A 30 -1.54 -2.80 7.26
C PRO A 30 -0.85 -4.04 6.66
N ALA A 31 -1.62 -5.08 6.39
CA ALA A 31 -1.15 -6.24 5.65
C ALA A 31 -0.92 -5.82 4.19
N CYS A 32 0.23 -6.20 3.65
CA CYS A 32 0.70 -5.79 2.33
C CYS A 32 1.15 -7.03 1.58
N TRP A 33 0.85 -7.09 0.28
CA TRP A 33 1.23 -8.15 -0.63
C TRP A 33 1.96 -7.55 -1.83
N SER A 34 3.05 -8.16 -2.27
CA SER A 34 3.72 -7.77 -3.52
C SER A 34 3.01 -8.29 -4.76
N ASP A 35 2.20 -9.35 -4.61
CA ASP A 35 1.43 -9.95 -5.70
C ASP A 35 -0.07 -9.71 -5.52
N ARG A 36 -0.73 -9.28 -6.60
CA ARG A 36 -2.16 -8.98 -6.61
C ARG A 36 -3.01 -10.23 -6.38
N SER A 37 -2.64 -11.36 -6.99
CA SER A 37 -3.39 -12.62 -6.92
C SER A 37 -3.40 -13.19 -5.51
N GLU A 38 -2.29 -13.06 -4.77
CA GLU A 38 -2.22 -13.43 -3.35
C GLU A 38 -3.16 -12.57 -2.49
N CYS A 39 -3.20 -11.26 -2.77
CA CYS A 39 -4.12 -10.33 -2.09
C CYS A 39 -5.59 -10.67 -2.40
N GLU A 40 -5.92 -10.97 -3.65
CA GLU A 40 -7.26 -11.40 -4.07
C GLU A 40 -7.67 -12.74 -3.42
N GLN A 41 -6.73 -13.67 -3.27
CA GLN A 41 -6.97 -14.93 -2.56
C GLN A 41 -7.25 -14.69 -1.07
N ALA A 42 -6.51 -13.77 -0.43
CA ALA A 42 -6.77 -13.40 0.95
C ALA A 42 -8.17 -12.76 1.15
N ILE A 43 -8.67 -11.96 0.20
CA ILE A 43 -10.06 -11.45 0.25
C ILE A 43 -11.08 -12.59 0.24
N LYS A 44 -10.88 -13.63 -0.57
CA LYS A 44 -11.80 -14.79 -0.61
C LYS A 44 -11.88 -15.48 0.75
N HIS A 45 -10.75 -15.71 1.41
CA HIS A 45 -10.72 -16.29 2.76
C HIS A 45 -11.41 -15.40 3.80
N LEU A 46 -11.28 -14.07 3.68
CA LEU A 46 -12.01 -13.15 4.55
C LEU A 46 -13.53 -13.20 4.30
N ALA A 47 -13.95 -13.29 3.05
CA ALA A 47 -15.36 -13.43 2.69
C ALA A 47 -15.96 -14.75 3.20
N GLU A 48 -15.23 -15.87 3.10
CA GLU A 48 -15.62 -17.17 3.66
C GLU A 48 -15.84 -17.09 5.18
N HIS A 49 -14.90 -16.47 5.90
CA HIS A 49 -15.04 -16.26 7.35
C HIS A 49 -16.21 -15.32 7.68
N ALA A 50 -16.42 -14.26 6.92
CA ALA A 50 -17.54 -13.34 7.11
C ALA A 50 -18.89 -14.02 6.88
N GLN A 51 -18.98 -14.89 5.87
CA GLN A 51 -20.17 -15.69 5.60
C GLN A 51 -20.50 -16.65 6.74
N ALA A 52 -19.48 -17.27 7.36
CA ALA A 52 -19.66 -18.11 8.56
C ALA A 52 -20.22 -17.31 9.76
N LEU A 53 -20.01 -15.99 9.78
CA LEU A 53 -20.57 -15.06 10.77
C LEU A 53 -21.92 -14.45 10.35
N GLY A 54 -22.49 -14.87 9.22
CA GLY A 54 -23.77 -14.40 8.70
C GLY A 54 -23.69 -13.14 7.83
N ILE A 55 -22.50 -12.69 7.44
CA ILE A 55 -22.30 -11.56 6.52
C ILE A 55 -22.19 -12.11 5.10
N THR A 56 -23.25 -11.96 4.31
CA THR A 56 -23.32 -12.53 2.94
C THR A 56 -22.63 -11.69 1.88
N ASP A 57 -22.54 -10.37 2.08
CA ASP A 57 -21.94 -9.43 1.12
C ASP A 57 -20.72 -8.75 1.73
N TYR A 58 -19.60 -9.48 1.80
CA TYR A 58 -18.35 -8.94 2.30
C TYR A 58 -17.66 -8.08 1.22
N LEU A 59 -17.96 -6.78 1.23
CA LEU A 59 -17.51 -5.79 0.22
C LEU A 59 -16.08 -5.26 0.44
N ALA A 60 -15.12 -6.14 0.73
CA ALA A 60 -13.71 -5.74 0.80
C ALA A 60 -13.12 -5.54 -0.61
N THR A 61 -12.18 -4.60 -0.74
CA THR A 61 -11.55 -4.26 -2.02
C THR A 61 -10.04 -4.43 -1.96
N VAL A 62 -9.44 -4.79 -3.10
CA VAL A 62 -7.99 -4.68 -3.29
C VAL A 62 -7.67 -3.23 -3.66
N GLU A 63 -6.78 -2.62 -2.89
CA GLU A 63 -6.17 -1.34 -3.21
C GLU A 63 -4.68 -1.52 -3.49
N ALA A 64 -4.10 -0.59 -4.24
CA ALA A 64 -2.68 -0.58 -4.55
C ALA A 64 -2.06 0.72 -4.01
N ARG A 65 -0.89 0.61 -3.41
CA ARG A 65 -0.02 1.75 -3.11
C ARG A 65 1.26 1.65 -3.92
N LEU A 66 1.78 2.80 -4.33
CA LEU A 66 3.09 2.92 -4.95
C LEU A 66 4.11 3.26 -3.88
N CYS A 67 5.12 2.41 -3.72
CA CYS A 67 6.17 2.54 -2.72
C CYS A 67 7.46 3.02 -3.38
N SER A 68 8.12 3.97 -2.72
CA SER A 68 9.47 4.37 -3.09
C SER A 68 10.44 3.20 -2.93
N PRO A 69 11.54 3.18 -3.71
CA PRO A 69 12.60 2.19 -3.51
C PRO A 69 13.09 2.16 -2.07
N VAL A 70 13.51 0.98 -1.61
CA VAL A 70 14.19 0.83 -0.31
C VAL A 70 15.55 1.50 -0.39
N PHE A 71 15.82 2.41 0.53
CA PHE A 71 17.13 3.06 0.67
C PHE A 71 17.70 2.79 2.07
N ALA A 72 19.02 2.68 2.17
CA ALA A 72 19.66 2.46 3.46
C ALA A 72 19.74 3.78 4.25
N LEU A 73 19.47 3.72 5.55
CA LEU A 73 19.39 4.91 6.40
C LEU A 73 20.75 5.60 6.63
N ASP A 74 21.84 4.87 6.41
CA ASP A 74 23.23 5.32 6.48
C ASP A 74 23.78 5.86 5.15
N THR A 75 23.06 5.65 4.04
CA THR A 75 23.27 6.40 2.80
C THR A 75 22.94 7.87 3.09
N PRO A 76 23.57 8.89 2.45
CA PRO A 76 23.41 10.30 2.83
C PRO A 76 21.96 10.82 2.65
N LEU A 77 21.05 10.42 3.54
CA LEU A 77 19.63 10.72 3.54
C LEU A 77 19.39 12.21 3.74
N ALA A 78 20.33 12.88 4.42
CA ALA A 78 20.34 14.33 4.57
C ALA A 78 20.39 15.05 3.22
N GLY A 79 21.14 14.51 2.24
CA GLY A 79 21.19 15.06 0.89
C GLY A 79 19.87 14.86 0.15
N PHE A 80 19.32 13.64 0.22
CA PHE A 80 18.09 13.29 -0.48
C PHE A 80 16.84 14.04 0.06
N ILE A 81 16.70 14.18 1.38
CA ILE A 81 15.61 14.95 1.98
C ILE A 81 15.74 16.43 1.61
N ALA A 82 16.96 16.99 1.64
CA ALA A 82 17.20 18.38 1.25
C ALA A 82 16.90 18.60 -0.25
N GLU A 83 17.23 17.64 -1.11
CA GLU A 83 16.90 17.67 -2.53
C GLU A 83 15.39 17.59 -2.77
N LEU A 84 14.66 16.71 -2.07
CA LEU A 84 13.20 16.62 -2.13
C LEU A 84 12.53 17.90 -1.64
N GLU A 85 13.01 18.51 -0.55
CA GLU A 85 12.50 19.80 -0.07
C GLU A 85 12.80 20.94 -1.05
N THR A 86 14.00 20.95 -1.64
CA THR A 86 14.40 21.95 -2.64
C THR A 86 13.55 21.82 -3.90
N TRP A 87 13.31 20.59 -4.36
CA TRP A 87 12.41 20.30 -5.47
C TRP A 87 10.97 20.71 -5.15
N ARG A 88 10.45 20.39 -3.96
CA ARG A 88 9.11 20.82 -3.53
C ARG A 88 8.96 22.35 -3.56
N LYS A 89 9.99 23.08 -3.08
CA LYS A 89 10.02 24.56 -3.10
C LYS A 89 10.11 25.12 -4.52
N SER A 90 10.84 24.46 -5.43
CA SER A 90 10.97 24.90 -6.83
C SER A 90 9.73 24.65 -7.69
N GLN A 91 8.87 23.70 -7.31
CA GLN A 91 7.56 23.44 -7.94
C GLN A 91 6.45 24.40 -7.46
N GLY A 92 6.80 25.52 -6.81
CA GLY A 92 5.82 26.50 -6.32
C GLY A 92 5.17 26.12 -4.99
N GLY A 93 5.68 25.11 -4.29
CA GLY A 93 5.30 24.82 -2.91
C GLY A 93 5.83 25.90 -1.98
N GLN A 94 5.07 27.00 -1.85
CA GLN A 94 5.37 28.08 -0.94
C GLN A 94 5.46 27.56 0.50
N SER A 95 6.57 27.90 1.15
CA SER A 95 6.73 27.92 2.61
C SER A 95 5.80 28.96 3.24
#